data_AF-A0A1W6CLG9-F1
#
_entry.id   AF-A0A1W6CLG9-F1
#
_cell.length_a   1.000
_cell.length_b   1.000
_cell.length_c   1.000
_cell.angle_alpha   90.00
_cell.angle_beta   90.00
_cell.angle_gamma   90.00
#
_symmetry.space_group_name_H-M   'P 1'
#
loop_
_entity.id
_entity.type
_entity.pdbx_description
1 polymer ?
#
loop_
_entity_poly.entity_id
_entity_poly.type
_entity_poly.pdbx_seq_one_letter_code
_entity_poly.pdbx_strand_id
1 'polypeptide(L)'
;MPEGELILYTTEDGAAEIQLRAIDGAVWLSQVEMAELFQTTKQNVSLHVRNILSEGELTPEATVKEYLTVQTEGARQVKRTVTQYRLEMILAVGYRVRSPRGTQFRRWATSALKEYLVKGFVMNDARLKDPGFDYFDDLLERIRDIRASEARFYQKVRDILALSEDYDPQAREATDFYAKIQNKMLFAITNHTAGELIRERADADATNMGLTTWKGADHGRGVRKADVSIAKNYLGEAEIKDLNQIVTMFLDTAELRARRRQTMRLGDWDAVLDTFLSSNELPLLRNAGTVSAKQAEAIAHARYAEFDAKRREAERAAAEQVDDLAELQRIAEASKGRKKGGGDA
;
A
#
# COMPACT_ATOMS: atom_id res chain seq x y z
N MET A 1 17.33 -18.63 24.26
CA MET A 1 15.93 -18.34 23.91
C MET A 1 15.96 -17.15 22.96
N PRO A 2 15.32 -17.16 21.78
CA PRO A 2 15.21 -15.94 21.00
C PRO A 2 14.24 -14.99 21.70
N GLU A 3 14.75 -13.81 22.05
CA GLU A 3 14.02 -12.68 22.65
C GLU A 3 12.86 -12.30 21.74
N GLY A 4 11.63 -12.37 22.27
CA GLY A 4 10.41 -12.05 21.52
C GLY A 4 10.03 -10.58 21.72
N GLU A 5 9.57 -9.93 20.66
CA GLU A 5 9.17 -8.53 20.68
C GLU A 5 7.88 -8.29 21.46
N LEU A 6 7.79 -7.11 22.08
CA LEU A 6 6.74 -6.65 23.00
C LEU A 6 5.61 -5.92 22.26
N ILE A 7 4.34 -6.29 22.46
CA ILE A 7 3.18 -5.50 22.01
C ILE A 7 2.41 -4.99 23.23
N LEU A 8 2.37 -3.67 23.37
CA LEU A 8 1.80 -2.99 24.51
C LEU A 8 0.27 -2.84 24.37
N TYR A 9 -0.47 -3.54 25.22
CA TYR A 9 -1.82 -3.16 25.62
C TYR A 9 -1.71 -2.39 26.94
N THR A 10 -1.93 -1.08 26.94
CA THR A 10 -1.95 -0.30 28.20
C THR A 10 -3.39 -0.06 28.62
N THR A 11 -3.73 -0.46 29.83
CA THR A 11 -5.01 -0.14 30.46
C THR A 11 -4.96 1.24 31.12
N GLU A 12 -6.12 1.87 31.32
CA GLU A 12 -6.23 3.17 32.02
C GLU A 12 -5.66 3.16 33.45
N ASP A 13 -5.57 1.98 34.08
CA ASP A 13 -5.01 1.77 35.42
C ASP A 13 -3.51 1.40 35.43
N GLY A 14 -2.86 1.28 34.26
CA GLY A 14 -1.43 0.94 34.13
C GLY A 14 -1.05 -0.47 34.63
N ALA A 15 -2.02 -1.31 34.99
CA ALA A 15 -1.77 -2.54 35.77
C ALA A 15 -1.68 -3.83 34.94
N ALA A 16 -1.93 -3.79 33.63
CA ALA A 16 -1.75 -4.95 32.76
C ALA A 16 -0.74 -4.65 31.66
N GLU A 17 0.42 -5.27 31.78
CA GLU A 17 1.41 -5.38 30.71
C GLU A 17 1.35 -6.82 30.22
N ILE A 18 0.83 -7.06 29.01
CA ILE A 18 0.86 -8.39 28.41
C ILE A 18 2.02 -8.47 27.43
N GLN A 19 2.90 -9.42 27.67
CA GLN A 19 4.00 -9.77 26.78
C GLN A 19 3.45 -10.66 25.66
N LEU A 20 3.06 -10.04 24.55
CA LEU A 20 2.66 -10.76 23.35
C LEU A 20 3.90 -11.04 22.50
N ARG A 21 4.30 -12.31 22.39
CA ARG A 21 5.44 -12.72 21.58
C ARG A 21 5.12 -12.55 20.08
N ALA A 22 5.78 -11.61 19.40
CA ALA A 22 5.80 -11.60 17.95
C ALA A 22 6.86 -12.61 17.45
N ILE A 23 6.45 -13.52 16.56
CA ILE A 23 7.35 -14.38 15.79
C ILE A 23 6.97 -14.21 14.33
N ASP A 24 7.92 -13.82 13.48
CA ASP A 24 7.73 -13.62 12.04
C ASP A 24 6.56 -12.67 11.70
N GLY A 25 6.42 -11.57 12.44
CA GLY A 25 5.34 -10.58 12.24
C GLY A 25 3.94 -11.03 12.68
N ALA A 26 3.81 -12.21 13.30
CA ALA A 26 2.55 -12.72 13.83
C ALA A 26 2.61 -12.93 15.34
N VAL A 27 1.52 -12.57 16.02
CA VAL A 27 1.37 -12.78 17.46
C VAL A 27 0.84 -14.18 17.73
N TRP A 28 1.46 -14.87 18.67
CA TRP A 28 1.07 -16.21 19.10
C TRP A 28 0.90 -16.28 20.61
N LEU A 29 -0.17 -16.93 21.08
CA LEU A 29 -0.39 -17.25 22.49
C LEU A 29 -0.93 -18.66 22.66
N SER A 30 -0.51 -19.34 23.71
CA SER A 30 -1.12 -20.58 24.19
C SER A 30 -2.45 -20.31 24.89
N GLN A 31 -3.23 -21.38 25.14
CA GLN A 31 -4.47 -21.24 25.91
C GLN A 31 -4.24 -20.74 27.34
N VAL A 32 -3.08 -21.03 27.92
CA VAL A 32 -2.74 -20.59 29.28
C VAL A 32 -2.46 -19.09 29.27
N GLU A 33 -1.64 -18.61 28.33
CA GLU A 33 -1.35 -17.18 28.19
C GLU A 33 -2.61 -16.39 27.84
N MET A 34 -3.50 -16.92 26.99
CA MET A 34 -4.82 -16.30 26.74
C MET A 34 -5.71 -16.26 27.99
N ALA A 35 -5.68 -17.31 28.83
CA ALA A 35 -6.44 -17.36 30.06
C ALA A 35 -5.95 -16.30 31.06
N GLU A 36 -4.63 -16.09 31.16
CA GLU A 36 -4.01 -15.04 31.96
C GLU A 36 -4.36 -13.65 31.41
N LEU A 37 -4.15 -13.42 30.11
CA LEU A 37 -4.46 -12.17 29.41
C LEU A 37 -5.91 -11.72 29.66
N PHE A 38 -6.87 -12.63 29.48
CA PHE A 38 -8.29 -12.30 29.63
C PHE A 38 -8.82 -12.56 31.04
N GLN A 39 -7.97 -12.88 32.02
CA GLN A 39 -8.38 -13.23 33.40
C GLN A 39 -9.58 -14.19 33.42
N THR A 40 -9.42 -15.33 32.76
CA THR A 40 -10.42 -16.39 32.65
C THR A 40 -9.78 -17.76 32.84
N THR A 41 -10.54 -18.83 32.74
CA THR A 41 -10.01 -20.19 32.86
C THR A 41 -9.57 -20.73 31.50
N LYS A 42 -8.53 -21.59 31.50
CA LYS A 42 -8.10 -22.33 30.29
C LYS A 42 -9.25 -23.11 29.64
N GLN A 43 -10.15 -23.67 30.47
CA GLN A 43 -11.33 -24.39 30.02
C GLN A 43 -12.30 -23.46 29.26
N ASN A 44 -12.49 -22.24 29.74
CA ASN A 44 -13.33 -21.26 29.05
C ASN A 44 -12.72 -20.80 27.72
N VAL A 45 -11.39 -20.60 27.67
CA VAL A 45 -10.67 -20.36 26.41
C VAL A 45 -10.87 -21.54 25.44
N SER A 46 -10.70 -22.78 25.91
CA SER A 46 -10.89 -23.99 25.10
C SER A 46 -12.32 -24.14 24.57
N LEU A 47 -13.31 -23.71 25.35
CA LEU A 47 -14.72 -23.67 24.92
C LEU A 47 -14.89 -22.68 23.77
N HIS A 48 -14.41 -21.44 23.92
CA HIS A 48 -14.53 -20.43 22.87
C HIS A 48 -13.80 -20.81 21.58
N VAL A 49 -12.57 -21.34 21.67
CA VAL A 49 -11.81 -21.83 20.52
C VAL A 49 -12.60 -22.89 19.74
N ARG A 50 -13.15 -23.89 20.44
CA ARG A 50 -13.96 -24.94 19.79
C ARG A 50 -15.18 -24.37 19.09
N ASN A 51 -15.88 -23.43 19.73
CA ASN A 51 -17.06 -22.80 19.15
C ASN A 51 -16.70 -22.02 17.88
N ILE A 52 -15.65 -21.19 17.92
CA ILE A 52 -15.16 -20.40 16.78
C ILE A 52 -14.84 -21.29 15.57
N LEU A 53 -14.14 -22.39 15.79
CA LEU A 53 -13.80 -23.35 14.72
C LEU A 53 -15.06 -24.08 14.22
N SER A 54 -15.97 -24.48 15.11
CA SER A 54 -17.21 -25.17 14.72
C SER A 54 -18.21 -24.28 13.96
N GLU A 55 -18.18 -22.97 14.24
CA GLU A 55 -18.98 -21.95 13.55
C GLU A 55 -18.39 -21.59 12.18
N GLY A 56 -17.16 -22.06 11.87
CA GLY A 56 -16.47 -21.74 10.62
C GLY A 56 -15.97 -20.31 10.52
N GLU A 57 -15.91 -19.57 11.64
CA GLU A 57 -15.38 -18.18 11.66
C GLU A 57 -13.89 -18.15 11.33
N LEU A 58 -13.14 -19.15 11.82
CA LEU A 58 -11.71 -19.32 11.55
C LEU A 58 -11.40 -20.77 11.16
N THR A 59 -10.40 -20.97 10.31
CA THR A 59 -9.91 -22.29 9.93
C THR A 59 -8.75 -22.73 10.84
N PRO A 60 -8.69 -24.00 11.26
CA PRO A 60 -7.62 -24.50 12.13
C PRO A 60 -6.21 -24.33 11.52
N GLU A 61 -6.07 -24.57 10.22
CA GLU A 61 -4.78 -24.60 9.51
C GLU A 61 -4.10 -23.22 9.48
N ALA A 62 -4.89 -22.14 9.53
CA ALA A 62 -4.37 -20.77 9.49
C ALA A 62 -4.11 -20.17 10.87
N THR A 63 -4.67 -20.75 11.93
CA THR A 63 -4.78 -20.11 13.26
C THR A 63 -4.18 -20.92 14.41
N VAL A 64 -3.83 -22.19 14.18
CA VAL A 64 -3.31 -23.10 15.20
C VAL A 64 -1.96 -23.67 14.76
N LYS A 65 -0.96 -23.59 15.63
CA LYS A 65 0.35 -24.23 15.43
C LYS A 65 0.77 -25.01 16.67
N GLU A 66 1.41 -26.15 16.46
CA GLU A 66 1.99 -26.95 17.52
C GLU A 66 3.49 -26.67 17.65
N TYR A 67 3.93 -26.22 18.83
CA TYR A 67 5.34 -25.99 19.13
C TYR A 67 5.84 -27.02 20.14
N LEU A 68 6.98 -27.63 19.83
CA LEU A 68 7.71 -28.48 20.78
C LEU A 68 8.42 -27.60 21.80
N THR A 69 7.96 -27.64 23.04
CA THR A 69 8.58 -26.91 24.15
C THR A 69 9.25 -27.92 25.09
N VAL A 70 10.52 -27.65 25.43
CA VAL A 70 11.27 -28.44 26.42
C VAL A 70 11.07 -27.77 27.76
N GLN A 71 10.47 -28.49 28.72
CA GLN A 71 10.26 -28.01 30.08
C GLN A 71 11.09 -28.87 31.05
N THR A 72 11.75 -28.23 32.02
CA THR A 72 12.50 -28.94 33.07
C THR A 72 11.58 -29.15 34.27
N GLU A 73 11.20 -30.40 34.55
CA GLU A 73 10.42 -30.79 35.72
C GLU A 73 11.34 -31.58 36.67
N GLY A 74 11.75 -30.96 37.78
CA GLY A 74 12.74 -31.53 38.71
C GLY A 74 14.10 -31.72 38.03
N ALA A 75 14.59 -32.96 37.97
CA ALA A 75 15.85 -33.32 37.29
C ALA A 75 15.66 -33.80 35.83
N ARG A 76 14.43 -33.81 35.29
CA ARG A 76 14.13 -34.34 33.96
C ARG A 76 13.75 -33.23 32.98
N GLN A 77 14.27 -33.32 31.75
CA GLN A 77 13.77 -32.54 30.62
C GLN A 77 12.67 -33.32 29.92
N VAL A 78 11.48 -32.73 29.84
CA VAL A 78 10.30 -33.30 29.19
C VAL A 78 9.96 -32.43 27.97
N LYS A 79 9.83 -33.07 26.81
CA LYS A 79 9.33 -32.42 25.59
C LYS A 79 7.81 -32.49 25.58
N ARG A 80 7.13 -31.36 25.55
CA ARG A 80 5.68 -31.28 25.36
C ARG A 80 5.34 -30.49 24.11
N THR A 81 4.33 -30.96 23.41
CA THR A 81 3.70 -30.20 22.33
C THR A 81 2.74 -29.20 22.95
N VAL A 82 2.97 -27.91 22.70
CA VAL A 82 2.11 -26.81 23.16
C VAL A 82 1.43 -26.20 21.95
N THR A 83 0.11 -26.23 21.95
CA THR A 83 -0.71 -25.57 20.94
C THR A 83 -0.70 -24.06 21.17
N GLN A 84 -0.31 -23.33 20.13
CA GLN A 84 -0.26 -21.87 20.06
C GLN A 84 -1.30 -21.38 19.06
N TYR A 85 -1.90 -20.24 19.36
CA TYR A 85 -3.00 -19.64 18.61
C TYR A 85 -2.59 -18.28 18.09
N ARG A 86 -2.88 -18.02 16.81
CA ARG A 86 -2.54 -16.77 16.14
C ARG A 86 -3.44 -15.61 16.60
N LEU A 87 -3.01 -14.38 16.33
CA LEU A 87 -3.73 -13.13 16.63
C LEU A 87 -5.23 -13.20 16.36
N GLU A 88 -5.66 -13.71 15.21
CA GLU A 88 -7.07 -13.77 14.82
C GLU A 88 -7.91 -14.56 15.84
N MET A 89 -7.39 -15.71 16.31
CA MET A 89 -8.04 -16.49 17.35
C MET A 89 -8.01 -15.77 18.71
N ILE A 90 -6.89 -15.11 19.04
CA ILE A 90 -6.76 -14.34 20.30
C ILE A 90 -7.80 -13.22 20.34
N LEU A 91 -7.97 -12.48 19.24
CA LEU A 91 -8.99 -11.44 19.10
C LEU A 91 -10.39 -12.05 19.25
N ALA A 92 -10.70 -13.10 18.49
CA ALA A 92 -12.03 -13.74 18.49
C ALA A 92 -12.42 -14.29 19.87
N VAL A 93 -11.48 -14.88 20.61
CA VAL A 93 -11.67 -15.28 22.00
C VAL A 93 -11.88 -14.05 22.89
N GLY A 94 -11.04 -13.02 22.78
CA GLY A 94 -11.15 -11.79 23.58
C GLY A 94 -12.50 -11.09 23.47
N TYR A 95 -13.13 -11.13 22.29
CA TYR A 95 -14.50 -10.62 22.10
C TYR A 95 -15.56 -11.44 22.83
N ARG A 96 -15.35 -12.75 23.02
CA ARG A 96 -16.31 -13.68 23.63
C ARG A 96 -16.12 -13.87 25.14
N VAL A 97 -14.92 -13.64 25.68
CA VAL A 97 -14.67 -13.77 27.13
C VAL A 97 -15.45 -12.73 27.92
N ARG A 98 -16.22 -13.22 28.90
CA ARG A 98 -16.91 -12.38 29.89
C ARG A 98 -16.05 -12.23 31.14
N SER A 99 -15.14 -11.24 31.11
CA SER A 99 -14.31 -10.86 32.25
C SER A 99 -14.09 -9.34 32.28
N PRO A 100 -13.61 -8.77 33.40
CA PRO A 100 -13.19 -7.37 33.45
C PRO A 100 -12.16 -7.05 32.35
N ARG A 101 -11.13 -7.89 32.17
CA ARG A 101 -10.12 -7.73 31.10
C ARG A 101 -10.70 -7.88 29.71
N GLY A 102 -11.60 -8.84 29.47
CA GLY A 102 -12.31 -8.96 28.19
C GLY A 102 -13.13 -7.71 27.87
N THR A 103 -13.73 -7.08 28.89
CA THR A 103 -14.47 -5.82 28.72
C THR A 103 -13.55 -4.66 28.38
N GLN A 104 -12.41 -4.53 29.06
CA GLN A 104 -11.40 -3.51 28.74
C GLN A 104 -10.84 -3.72 27.32
N PHE A 105 -10.52 -4.97 26.96
CA PHE A 105 -10.02 -5.32 25.63
C PHE A 105 -11.01 -4.90 24.54
N ARG A 106 -12.31 -5.22 24.71
CA ARG A 106 -13.34 -4.79 23.75
C ARG A 106 -13.46 -3.27 23.66
N ARG A 107 -13.38 -2.54 24.78
CA ARG A 107 -13.41 -1.06 24.77
C ARG A 107 -12.24 -0.48 23.98
N TRP A 108 -11.03 -0.99 24.22
CA TRP A 108 -9.83 -0.59 23.48
C TRP A 108 -9.95 -0.91 21.99
N ALA A 109 -10.32 -2.14 21.62
CA ALA A 109 -10.45 -2.54 20.23
C ALA A 109 -11.54 -1.73 19.51
N THR A 110 -12.65 -1.44 20.20
CA THR A 110 -13.72 -0.57 19.67
C THR A 110 -13.22 0.87 19.50
N SER A 111 -12.40 1.39 20.42
CA SER A 111 -11.82 2.73 20.29
C SER A 111 -10.86 2.81 19.11
N ALA A 112 -9.97 1.82 18.95
CA ALA A 112 -9.05 1.72 17.82
C ALA A 112 -9.82 1.65 16.48
N LEU A 113 -10.86 0.81 16.41
CA LEU A 113 -11.70 0.69 15.22
C LEU A 113 -12.47 1.99 14.95
N LYS A 114 -13.03 2.63 15.98
CA LYS A 114 -13.72 3.92 15.84
C LYS A 114 -12.78 4.99 15.32
N GLU A 115 -11.56 5.05 15.86
CA GLU A 115 -10.55 5.99 15.41
C GLU A 115 -10.19 5.75 13.94
N TYR A 116 -9.95 4.49 13.56
CA TYR A 116 -9.70 4.13 12.17
C TYR A 116 -10.86 4.51 11.25
N LEU A 117 -12.10 4.23 11.63
CA LEU A 117 -13.29 4.56 10.82
C LEU A 117 -13.50 6.07 10.65
N VAL A 118 -13.10 6.88 11.64
CA VAL A 118 -13.28 8.35 11.60
C VAL A 118 -12.08 9.05 10.95
N LYS A 119 -10.86 8.67 11.32
CA LYS A 119 -9.60 9.35 10.90
C LYS A 119 -8.91 8.67 9.72
N GLY A 120 -9.17 7.39 9.48
CA GLY A 120 -8.49 6.56 8.49
C GLY A 120 -7.20 5.89 8.97
N PHE A 121 -6.80 6.06 10.24
CA PHE A 121 -5.59 5.46 10.80
C PHE A 121 -5.71 5.21 12.33
N VAL A 122 -4.85 4.34 12.87
CA VAL A 122 -4.62 4.15 14.30
C VAL A 122 -3.11 4.09 14.53
N MET A 123 -2.61 4.71 15.60
CA MET A 123 -1.17 4.76 15.91
C MET A 123 -0.90 4.44 17.38
N ASN A 124 0.27 3.88 17.65
CA ASN A 124 0.83 3.76 18.99
C ASN A 124 2.07 4.65 19.07
N ASP A 125 1.88 5.92 19.45
CA ASP A 125 2.96 6.93 19.46
C ASP A 125 4.12 6.57 20.39
N ALA A 126 3.83 5.94 21.53
CA ALA A 126 4.88 5.53 22.47
C ALA A 126 5.79 4.46 21.85
N ARG A 127 5.20 3.49 21.15
CA ARG A 127 5.94 2.42 20.46
C ARG A 127 6.70 2.95 19.25
N LEU A 128 6.11 3.85 18.46
CA LEU A 128 6.76 4.45 17.29
C LEU A 128 7.91 5.40 17.66
N LYS A 129 8.02 5.81 18.94
CA LYS A 129 9.17 6.58 19.45
C LYS A 129 10.34 5.70 19.90
N ASP A 130 10.13 4.40 20.03
CA ASP A 130 11.19 3.45 20.39
C ASP A 130 12.06 3.15 19.15
N PRO A 131 13.36 3.51 19.15
CA PRO A 131 14.25 3.24 18.01
C PRO A 131 14.45 1.74 17.73
N GLY A 132 14.13 0.86 18.69
CA GLY A 132 14.16 -0.59 18.49
C GLY A 132 12.97 -1.12 17.67
N PHE A 133 12.01 -0.26 17.30
CA PHE A 133 10.83 -0.63 16.54
C PHE A 133 10.92 -0.18 15.08
N ASP A 134 11.07 -1.16 14.17
CA ASP A 134 11.51 -0.93 12.79
C ASP A 134 10.41 -0.45 11.81
N TYR A 135 9.14 -0.37 12.26
CA TYR A 135 8.03 0.03 11.37
C TYR A 135 7.84 1.55 11.26
N PHE A 136 8.68 2.35 11.93
CA PHE A 136 8.60 3.81 11.83
C PHE A 136 8.93 4.31 10.42
N ASP A 137 9.95 3.73 9.79
CA ASP A 137 10.36 4.11 8.44
C ASP A 137 9.30 3.72 7.39
N ASP A 138 8.69 2.53 7.52
CA ASP A 138 7.54 2.11 6.71
C ASP A 138 6.36 3.09 6.82
N LEU A 139 6.07 3.55 8.04
CA LEU A 139 5.01 4.54 8.27
C LEU A 139 5.36 5.88 7.61
N LEU A 140 6.62 6.31 7.72
CA LEU A 140 7.08 7.56 7.12
C LEU A 140 7.01 7.51 5.59
N GLU A 141 7.37 6.38 4.97
CA GLU A 141 7.24 6.16 3.53
C GLU A 141 5.77 6.24 3.09
N ARG A 142 4.86 5.58 3.80
CA ARG A 142 3.41 5.67 3.53
C ARG A 142 2.88 7.10 3.65
N ILE A 143 3.32 7.85 4.67
CA ILE A 143 2.93 9.26 4.85
C ILE A 143 3.45 10.11 3.68
N ARG A 144 4.69 9.89 3.23
CA ARG A 144 5.26 10.61 2.07
C ARG A 144 4.48 10.31 0.81
N ASP A 145 4.12 9.05 0.56
CA ASP A 145 3.30 8.68 -0.60
C ASP A 145 1.90 9.32 -0.56
N ILE A 146 1.23 9.27 0.60
CA ILE A 146 -0.07 9.95 0.79
C ILE A 146 0.06 11.46 0.56
N ARG A 147 1.12 12.10 1.07
CA ARG A 147 1.36 13.54 0.93
C ARG A 147 1.68 13.94 -0.51
N ALA A 148 2.41 13.10 -1.22
CA ALA A 148 2.78 13.29 -2.62
C ALA A 148 1.72 12.76 -3.61
N SER A 149 0.61 12.19 -3.11
CA SER A 149 -0.58 11.98 -3.93
C SER A 149 -1.01 13.31 -4.54
N GLU A 150 -1.33 13.30 -5.84
CA GLU A 150 -1.62 14.53 -6.59
C GLU A 150 -2.67 15.39 -5.89
N ALA A 151 -3.76 14.79 -5.41
CA ALA A 151 -4.83 15.52 -4.72
C ALA A 151 -4.34 16.27 -3.47
N ARG A 152 -3.52 15.63 -2.62
CA ARG A 152 -2.98 16.25 -1.40
C ARG A 152 -1.89 17.27 -1.70
N PHE A 153 -1.02 16.97 -2.65
CA PHE A 153 -0.02 17.92 -3.12
C PHE A 153 -0.68 19.20 -3.64
N TYR A 154 -1.60 19.09 -4.59
CA TYR A 154 -2.30 20.26 -5.16
C TYR A 154 -3.16 20.98 -4.13
N GLN A 155 -3.78 20.27 -3.17
CA GLN A 155 -4.46 20.93 -2.06
C GLN A 155 -3.47 21.78 -1.25
N LYS A 156 -2.34 21.20 -0.85
CA LYS A 156 -1.40 21.89 0.03
C LYS A 156 -0.68 23.06 -0.67
N VAL A 157 -0.32 22.90 -1.93
CA VAL A 157 0.21 24.01 -2.74
C VAL A 157 -0.85 25.11 -2.88
N ARG A 158 -2.12 24.77 -3.17
CA ARG A 158 -3.22 25.76 -3.16
C ARG A 158 -3.35 26.49 -1.83
N ASP A 159 -3.33 25.77 -0.71
CA ASP A 159 -3.45 26.36 0.63
C ASP A 159 -2.30 27.35 0.90
N ILE A 160 -1.10 27.05 0.42
CA ILE A 160 0.08 27.91 0.56
C ILE A 160 -0.02 29.13 -0.37
N LEU A 161 -0.39 28.92 -1.64
CA LEU A 161 -0.52 30.01 -2.59
C LEU A 161 -1.65 30.96 -2.23
N ALA A 162 -2.73 30.47 -1.62
CA ALA A 162 -3.82 31.28 -1.09
C ALA A 162 -3.39 32.28 -0.01
N LEU A 163 -2.19 32.13 0.55
CA LEU A 163 -1.59 33.11 1.46
C LEU A 163 -0.85 34.24 0.74
N SER A 164 -0.69 34.14 -0.59
CA SER A 164 -0.06 35.17 -1.40
C SER A 164 -1.02 36.33 -1.65
N GLU A 165 -0.52 37.56 -1.68
CA GLU A 165 -1.34 38.76 -1.76
C GLU A 165 -2.14 38.88 -3.07
N ASP A 166 -1.60 38.33 -4.16
CA ASP A 166 -2.10 38.42 -5.53
C ASP A 166 -2.69 37.10 -6.04
N TYR A 167 -2.96 36.14 -5.15
CA TYR A 167 -3.48 34.84 -5.56
C TYR A 167 -4.97 34.92 -5.93
N ASP A 168 -5.27 34.57 -7.18
CA ASP A 168 -6.62 34.27 -7.65
C ASP A 168 -6.66 32.83 -8.19
N PRO A 169 -7.49 31.94 -7.63
CA PRO A 169 -7.60 30.55 -8.09
C PRO A 169 -8.14 30.39 -9.52
N GLN A 170 -8.79 31.42 -10.09
CA GLN A 170 -9.26 31.42 -11.47
C GLN A 170 -8.28 32.08 -12.45
N ALA A 171 -7.20 32.68 -11.94
CA ALA A 171 -6.21 33.32 -12.78
C ALA A 171 -5.39 32.29 -13.58
N ARG A 172 -5.00 32.68 -14.79
CA ARG A 172 -4.18 31.84 -15.67
C ARG A 172 -2.79 31.63 -15.06
N GLU A 173 -2.29 32.64 -14.37
CA GLU A 173 -1.02 32.64 -13.66
C GLU A 173 -0.93 31.49 -12.65
N ALA A 174 -2.00 31.21 -11.90
CA ALA A 174 -2.04 30.10 -10.95
C ALA A 174 -1.95 28.75 -11.68
N THR A 175 -2.69 28.58 -12.78
CA THR A 175 -2.67 27.36 -13.60
C THR A 175 -1.29 27.11 -14.22
N ASP A 176 -0.69 28.15 -14.79
CA ASP A 176 0.65 28.09 -15.39
C ASP A 176 1.71 27.77 -14.33
N PHE A 177 1.56 28.31 -13.12
CA PHE A 177 2.44 28.01 -11.99
C PHE A 177 2.36 26.53 -11.56
N TYR A 178 1.17 25.94 -11.48
CA TYR A 178 1.04 24.50 -11.20
C TYR A 178 1.73 23.62 -12.23
N ALA A 179 1.54 23.93 -13.52
CA ALA A 179 2.20 23.21 -14.60
C ALA A 179 3.73 23.35 -14.55
N LYS A 180 4.24 24.52 -14.16
CA LYS A 180 5.67 24.77 -13.95
C LYS A 180 6.23 23.95 -12.78
N ILE A 181 5.57 23.99 -11.61
CA ILE A 181 5.99 23.19 -10.45
C ILE A 181 6.09 21.72 -10.84
N GLN A 182 5.04 21.17 -11.45
CA GLN A 182 4.99 19.75 -11.79
C GLN A 182 6.14 19.35 -12.73
N ASN A 183 6.38 20.14 -13.79
CA ASN A 183 7.48 19.86 -14.71
C ASN A 183 8.86 20.04 -14.07
N LYS A 184 9.05 21.06 -13.22
CA LYS A 184 10.31 21.27 -12.50
C LYS A 184 10.62 20.12 -11.54
N MET A 185 9.63 19.66 -10.76
CA MET A 185 9.79 18.54 -9.84
C MET A 185 10.05 17.22 -10.58
N LEU A 186 9.33 16.98 -11.68
CA LEU A 186 9.54 15.78 -12.48
C LEU A 186 10.91 15.78 -13.16
N PHE A 187 11.34 16.94 -13.69
CA PHE A 187 12.64 17.11 -14.32
C PHE A 187 13.80 16.92 -13.32
N ALA A 188 13.64 17.38 -12.08
CA ALA A 188 14.64 17.19 -11.03
C ALA A 188 14.96 15.72 -10.75
N ILE A 189 14.03 14.80 -11.02
CA ILE A 189 14.22 13.36 -10.86
C ILE A 189 14.62 12.68 -12.17
N THR A 190 13.90 13.00 -13.25
CA THR A 190 13.97 12.23 -14.49
C THR A 190 14.85 12.85 -15.57
N ASN A 191 15.30 14.10 -15.38
CA ASN A 191 15.88 14.97 -16.42
C ASN A 191 14.96 15.20 -17.63
N HIS A 192 13.66 14.95 -17.48
CA HIS A 192 12.66 15.11 -18.54
C HIS A 192 11.44 15.88 -18.02
N THR A 193 10.86 16.73 -18.88
CA THR A 193 9.52 17.27 -18.63
C THR A 193 8.47 16.17 -18.78
N ALA A 194 7.23 16.40 -18.32
CA ALA A 194 6.16 15.42 -18.41
C ALA A 194 5.92 14.97 -19.87
N GLY A 195 5.96 15.91 -20.82
CA GLY A 195 5.78 15.59 -22.23
C GLY A 195 6.94 14.80 -22.84
N GLU A 196 8.17 15.11 -22.45
CA GLU A 196 9.36 14.39 -22.91
C GLU A 196 9.40 12.97 -22.35
N LEU A 197 9.05 12.80 -21.07
CA LEU A 197 8.99 11.51 -20.42
C LEU A 197 7.98 10.58 -21.10
N ILE A 198 6.78 11.08 -21.40
CA ILE A 198 5.75 10.33 -22.13
C ILE A 198 6.26 9.95 -23.52
N ARG A 199 6.87 10.90 -24.25
CA ARG A 199 7.43 10.63 -25.59
C ARG A 199 8.53 9.56 -25.56
N GLU A 200 9.34 9.52 -24.51
CA GLU A 200 10.44 8.56 -24.38
C GLU A 200 9.94 7.19 -23.93
N ARG A 201 9.08 7.13 -22.91
CA ARG A 201 8.73 5.88 -22.22
C ARG A 201 7.44 5.21 -22.67
N ALA A 202 6.53 5.93 -23.33
CA ALA A 202 5.34 5.29 -23.89
C ALA A 202 5.76 4.38 -25.04
N ASP A 203 5.67 3.07 -24.88
CA ASP A 203 6.10 2.12 -25.91
C ASP A 203 4.98 1.13 -26.21
N ALA A 204 4.55 1.04 -27.47
CA ALA A 204 3.47 0.14 -27.86
C ALA A 204 3.87 -1.35 -27.82
N ASP A 205 5.17 -1.65 -27.82
CA ASP A 205 5.73 -3.00 -27.75
C ASP A 205 6.05 -3.45 -26.33
N ALA A 206 6.18 -2.51 -25.39
CA ALA A 206 6.43 -2.82 -24.00
C ALA A 206 5.18 -3.37 -23.29
N THR A 207 5.41 -4.22 -22.30
CA THR A 207 4.35 -4.68 -21.38
C THR A 207 3.64 -3.48 -20.76
N ASN A 208 2.31 -3.48 -20.79
CA ASN A 208 1.47 -2.39 -20.27
C ASN A 208 1.87 -1.01 -20.80
N MET A 209 2.38 -0.92 -22.02
CA MET A 209 2.85 0.32 -22.64
C MET A 209 4.05 1.02 -21.97
N GLY A 210 4.78 0.31 -21.10
CA GLY A 210 5.84 0.89 -20.28
C GLY A 210 5.33 1.59 -19.01
N LEU A 211 4.03 1.49 -18.71
CA LEU A 211 3.50 1.99 -17.44
C LEU A 211 3.92 1.05 -16.30
N THR A 212 4.36 1.65 -15.21
CA THR A 212 4.71 0.97 -13.96
C THR A 212 3.52 0.96 -12.99
N THR A 213 2.70 2.00 -13.01
CA THR A 213 1.55 2.19 -12.12
C THR A 213 0.39 2.83 -12.87
N TRP A 214 -0.85 2.43 -12.59
CA TRP A 214 -2.06 3.09 -13.08
C TRP A 214 -3.27 2.76 -12.21
N LYS A 215 -4.31 3.58 -12.33
CA LYS A 215 -5.50 3.45 -11.48
C LYS A 215 -6.21 2.11 -11.70
N GLY A 216 -6.22 1.27 -10.66
CA GLY A 216 -6.89 -0.03 -10.66
C GLY A 216 -6.04 -1.19 -11.17
N ALA A 217 -4.73 -0.99 -11.36
CA ALA A 217 -3.79 -2.07 -11.67
C ALA A 217 -3.89 -3.22 -10.64
N ASP A 218 -3.97 -2.89 -9.35
CA ASP A 218 -4.10 -3.85 -8.23
C ASP A 218 -5.40 -4.66 -8.26
N HIS A 219 -6.40 -4.20 -9.00
CA HIS A 219 -7.68 -4.88 -9.20
C HIS A 219 -7.78 -5.54 -10.59
N GLY A 220 -6.64 -5.73 -11.27
CA GLY A 220 -6.58 -6.37 -12.58
C GLY A 220 -7.13 -5.52 -13.73
N ARG A 221 -7.34 -4.21 -13.53
CA ARG A 221 -7.78 -3.33 -14.63
C ARG A 221 -6.64 -3.15 -15.63
N GLY A 222 -6.86 -3.49 -16.89
CA GLY A 222 -5.92 -3.21 -17.97
C GLY A 222 -5.73 -1.72 -18.25
N VAL A 223 -4.59 -1.37 -18.86
CA VAL A 223 -4.24 0.00 -19.28
C VAL A 223 -5.33 0.59 -20.18
N ARG A 224 -5.71 1.84 -19.93
CA ARG A 224 -6.63 2.62 -20.76
C ARG A 224 -5.96 3.86 -21.34
N LYS A 225 -6.59 4.42 -22.36
CA LYS A 225 -6.15 5.64 -23.04
C LYS A 225 -5.92 6.84 -22.10
N ALA A 226 -6.70 6.98 -21.03
CA ALA A 226 -6.51 8.06 -20.06
C ALA A 226 -5.25 7.86 -19.20
N ASP A 227 -4.82 6.61 -19.00
CA ASP A 227 -3.69 6.28 -18.12
C ASP A 227 -2.34 6.59 -18.83
N VAL A 228 -2.28 6.48 -20.17
CA VAL A 228 -1.05 6.69 -20.96
C VAL A 228 -0.64 8.15 -21.09
N SER A 229 -1.53 9.09 -20.78
CA SER A 229 -1.26 10.54 -20.85
C SER A 229 -0.73 11.11 -19.53
N ILE A 230 -0.59 10.27 -18.49
CA ILE A 230 -0.12 10.67 -17.17
C ILE A 230 1.37 10.30 -17.06
N ALA A 231 2.24 11.32 -17.01
CA ALA A 231 3.69 11.11 -16.94
C ALA A 231 4.13 10.31 -15.69
N LYS A 232 3.47 10.52 -14.55
CA LYS A 232 3.76 9.80 -13.28
C LYS A 232 3.63 8.28 -13.42
N ASN A 233 2.73 7.80 -14.29
CA ASN A 233 2.50 6.37 -14.51
C ASN A 233 3.68 5.64 -15.16
N TYR A 234 4.65 6.38 -15.72
CA TYR A 234 5.87 5.83 -16.32
C TYR A 234 7.08 5.87 -15.40
N LEU A 235 6.93 6.33 -14.15
CA LEU A 235 8.03 6.42 -13.19
C LEU A 235 8.32 5.09 -12.52
N GLY A 236 9.59 4.72 -12.41
CA GLY A 236 10.02 3.57 -11.62
C GLY A 236 9.79 3.78 -10.12
N GLU A 237 9.89 2.71 -9.33
CA GLU A 237 9.69 2.77 -7.88
C GLU A 237 10.65 3.76 -7.20
N ALA A 238 11.95 3.72 -7.56
CA ALA A 238 12.95 4.64 -7.03
C ALA A 238 12.62 6.11 -7.37
N GLU A 239 12.24 6.39 -8.62
CA GLU A 239 11.88 7.74 -9.07
C GLU A 239 10.63 8.27 -8.35
N ILE A 240 9.65 7.41 -8.06
CA ILE A 240 8.48 7.78 -7.26
C ILE A 240 8.88 8.13 -5.83
N LYS A 241 9.76 7.32 -5.21
CA LYS A 241 10.25 7.61 -3.84
C LYS A 241 11.00 8.95 -3.79
N ASP A 242 11.89 9.19 -4.75
CA ASP A 242 12.66 10.44 -4.81
C ASP A 242 11.74 11.64 -5.11
N LEU A 243 10.78 11.50 -6.03
CA LEU A 243 9.78 12.52 -6.31
C LEU A 243 8.96 12.86 -5.06
N ASN A 244 8.46 11.84 -4.36
CA ASN A 244 7.68 12.00 -3.14
C ASN A 244 8.49 12.69 -2.03
N GLN A 245 9.77 12.40 -1.92
CA GLN A 245 10.70 13.04 -0.99
C GLN A 245 10.89 14.52 -1.28
N ILE A 246 11.23 14.89 -2.53
CA ILE A 246 11.44 16.29 -2.93
C ILE A 246 10.17 17.11 -2.78
N VAL A 247 9.03 16.55 -3.20
CA VAL A 247 7.71 17.17 -3.04
C VAL A 247 7.43 17.49 -1.57
N THR A 248 7.70 16.53 -0.68
CA THR A 248 7.52 16.70 0.77
C THR A 248 8.42 17.81 1.32
N MET A 249 9.71 17.80 0.97
CA MET A 249 10.68 18.82 1.41
C MET A 249 10.32 20.23 0.92
N PHE A 250 9.83 20.35 -0.32
CA PHE A 250 9.37 21.62 -0.86
C PHE A 250 8.13 22.13 -0.11
N LEU A 251 7.15 21.26 0.13
CA LEU A 251 5.96 21.63 0.90
C LEU A 251 6.31 22.10 2.32
N ASP A 252 7.27 21.45 2.98
CA ASP A 252 7.74 21.87 4.31
C ASP A 252 8.43 23.24 4.27
N THR A 253 9.26 23.47 3.25
CA THR A 253 9.90 24.78 3.02
C THR A 253 8.86 25.88 2.81
N ALA A 254 7.86 25.58 1.99
CA ALA A 254 6.79 26.50 1.65
C ALA A 254 5.87 26.78 2.86
N GLU A 255 5.53 25.77 3.64
CA GLU A 255 4.76 25.92 4.89
C GLU A 255 5.51 26.72 5.95
N LEU A 256 6.83 26.53 6.09
CA LEU A 256 7.64 27.31 7.01
C LEU A 256 7.66 28.80 6.65
N ARG A 257 7.81 29.14 5.36
CA ARG A 257 7.76 30.53 4.87
C ARG A 257 6.41 31.18 5.12
N ALA A 258 5.33 30.45 4.80
CA ALA A 258 3.96 30.86 5.07
C ALA A 258 3.73 31.16 6.57
N ARG A 259 4.15 30.26 7.47
CA ARG A 259 4.02 30.46 8.93
C ARG A 259 4.80 31.66 9.45
N ARG A 260 5.91 32.01 8.81
CA ARG A 260 6.72 33.20 9.15
C ARG A 260 6.10 34.52 8.66
N ARG A 261 4.90 34.49 8.06
CA ARG A 261 4.17 35.66 7.54
C ARG A 261 5.02 36.54 6.61
N GLN A 262 5.88 35.91 5.81
CA GLN A 262 6.53 36.61 4.73
C GLN A 262 5.45 36.90 3.69
N THR A 263 5.12 38.17 3.48
CA THR A 263 4.24 38.58 2.39
C THR A 263 4.90 38.16 1.09
N MET A 264 4.22 37.28 0.36
CA MET A 264 4.72 36.71 -0.89
C MET A 264 3.72 36.97 -2.00
N ARG A 265 4.24 37.16 -3.20
CA ARG A 265 3.47 37.15 -4.44
C ARG A 265 3.60 35.81 -5.12
N LEU A 266 2.66 35.49 -6.01
CA LEU A 266 2.68 34.25 -6.78
C LEU A 266 3.99 34.09 -7.58
N GLY A 267 4.51 35.18 -8.13
CA GLY A 267 5.78 35.19 -8.86
C GLY A 267 7.00 34.85 -8.01
N ASP A 268 6.98 35.16 -6.72
CA ASP A 268 8.12 34.90 -5.81
C ASP A 268 8.29 33.40 -5.56
N TRP A 269 7.21 32.61 -5.66
CA TRP A 269 7.26 31.17 -5.46
C TRP A 269 8.06 30.43 -6.53
N ASP A 270 8.17 30.97 -7.74
CA ASP A 270 9.00 30.38 -8.80
C ASP A 270 10.49 30.48 -8.41
N ALA A 271 10.91 31.63 -7.88
CA ALA A 271 12.27 31.84 -7.38
C ALA A 271 12.56 30.97 -6.13
N VAL A 272 11.56 30.78 -5.25
CA VAL A 272 11.69 29.88 -4.10
C VAL A 272 11.89 28.43 -4.57
N LEU A 273 11.14 27.98 -5.56
CA LEU A 273 11.30 26.64 -6.12
C LEU A 273 12.68 26.47 -6.76
N ASP A 274 13.13 27.43 -7.57
CA ASP A 274 14.43 27.36 -8.23
C ASP A 274 15.59 27.34 -7.24
N THR A 275 15.49 28.16 -6.19
CA THR A 275 16.45 28.18 -5.09
C THR A 275 16.44 26.84 -4.35
N PHE A 276 15.27 26.29 -4.06
CA PHE A 276 15.13 25.00 -3.38
C PHE A 276 15.74 23.85 -4.19
N LEU A 277 15.46 23.78 -5.49
CA LEU A 277 16.05 22.74 -6.35
C LEU A 277 17.57 22.89 -6.42
N SER A 278 18.06 24.11 -6.67
CA SER A 278 19.49 24.37 -6.77
C SER A 278 20.24 24.13 -5.46
N SER A 279 19.66 24.48 -4.31
CA SER A 279 20.29 24.29 -2.99
C SER A 279 20.39 22.83 -2.57
N ASN A 280 19.54 21.97 -3.14
CA ASN A 280 19.57 20.51 -2.91
C ASN A 280 20.32 19.78 -4.03
N GLU A 281 21.10 20.50 -4.85
CA GLU A 281 21.91 19.95 -5.95
C GLU A 281 21.08 19.21 -7.02
N LEU A 282 19.81 19.57 -7.16
CA LEU A 282 18.89 18.95 -8.12
C LEU A 282 18.94 19.64 -9.49
N PRO A 283 18.77 18.90 -10.60
CA PRO A 283 18.65 19.46 -11.95
C PRO A 283 17.54 20.49 -12.04
N LEU A 284 17.88 21.68 -12.55
CA LEU A 284 16.92 22.77 -12.76
C LEU A 284 16.46 22.84 -14.22
N LEU A 285 15.15 22.77 -14.42
CA LEU A 285 14.53 22.99 -15.73
C LEU A 285 14.62 24.48 -16.11
N ARG A 286 15.53 24.82 -17.05
CA ARG A 286 15.79 26.20 -17.50
C ARG A 286 14.93 26.65 -18.69
N ASN A 287 14.29 25.72 -19.38
CA ASN A 287 13.45 25.99 -20.55
C ASN A 287 12.09 25.27 -20.40
N ALA A 288 11.17 25.47 -21.35
CA ALA A 288 9.85 24.84 -21.31
C ALA A 288 9.84 23.35 -21.73
N GLY A 289 11.02 22.74 -21.93
CA GLY A 289 11.17 21.45 -22.59
C GLY A 289 10.99 21.51 -24.11
N THR A 290 11.12 20.35 -24.76
CA THR A 290 11.04 20.20 -26.22
C THR A 290 9.69 19.67 -26.71
N VAL A 291 8.84 19.17 -25.82
CA VAL A 291 7.56 18.52 -26.16
C VAL A 291 6.42 19.19 -25.42
N SER A 292 5.44 19.72 -26.16
CA SER A 292 4.22 20.29 -25.57
C SER A 292 3.28 19.18 -25.06
N ALA A 293 2.43 19.52 -24.08
CA ALA A 293 1.44 18.58 -23.54
C ALA A 293 0.54 17.97 -24.63
N LYS A 294 0.09 18.79 -25.59
CA LYS A 294 -0.74 18.34 -26.72
C LYS A 294 0.00 17.37 -27.64
N GLN A 295 1.29 17.60 -27.89
CA GLN A 295 2.12 16.68 -28.68
C GLN A 295 2.34 15.36 -27.93
N ALA A 296 2.66 15.41 -26.64
CA ALA A 296 2.84 14.23 -25.82
C ALA A 296 1.56 13.37 -25.76
N GLU A 297 0.40 14.00 -25.57
CA GLU A 297 -0.90 13.32 -25.58
C GLU A 297 -1.18 12.67 -26.93
N ALA A 298 -0.93 13.36 -28.04
CA ALA A 298 -1.10 12.81 -29.38
C ALA A 298 -0.20 11.57 -29.61
N ILE A 299 1.07 11.64 -29.18
CA ILE A 299 2.03 10.52 -29.27
C ILE A 299 1.55 9.35 -28.41
N ALA A 300 1.18 9.58 -27.15
CA ALA A 300 0.71 8.55 -26.25
C ALA A 300 -0.56 7.86 -26.78
N HIS A 301 -1.50 8.64 -27.31
CA HIS A 301 -2.74 8.12 -27.89
C HIS A 301 -2.50 7.31 -29.17
N ALA A 302 -1.57 7.73 -30.03
CA ALA A 302 -1.20 6.97 -31.23
C ALA A 302 -0.59 5.62 -30.84
N ARG A 303 0.39 5.61 -29.93
CA ARG A 303 1.02 4.39 -29.43
C ARG A 303 0.04 3.47 -28.68
N TYR A 304 -0.92 4.05 -27.94
CA TYR A 304 -2.00 3.28 -27.32
C TYR A 304 -2.92 2.61 -28.33
N ALA A 305 -3.22 3.26 -29.46
CA ALA A 305 -4.02 2.63 -30.51
C ALA A 305 -3.31 1.39 -31.09
N GLU A 306 -1.99 1.46 -31.28
CA GLU A 306 -1.17 0.33 -31.72
C GLU A 306 -1.13 -0.79 -30.66
N PHE A 307 -0.91 -0.45 -29.39
CA PHE A 307 -0.92 -1.39 -28.28
C PHE A 307 -2.29 -2.09 -28.11
N ASP A 308 -3.38 -1.32 -28.13
CA ASP A 308 -4.74 -1.86 -27.99
C ASP A 308 -5.13 -2.75 -29.18
N ALA A 309 -4.67 -2.42 -30.40
CA ALA A 309 -4.85 -3.26 -31.57
C ALA A 309 -4.13 -4.61 -31.39
N LYS A 310 -2.85 -4.60 -31.01
CA LYS A 310 -2.06 -5.82 -30.73
C LYS A 310 -2.68 -6.67 -29.63
N ARG A 311 -3.13 -6.05 -28.53
CA ARG A 311 -3.82 -6.74 -27.44
C ARG A 311 -5.09 -7.43 -27.91
N ARG A 312 -5.95 -6.72 -28.67
CA ARG A 312 -7.20 -7.31 -29.20
C ARG A 312 -6.92 -8.44 -30.18
N GLU A 313 -5.87 -8.35 -30.99
CA GLU A 313 -5.47 -9.41 -31.89
C GLU A 313 -4.98 -10.64 -31.12
N ALA A 314 -4.16 -10.46 -30.08
CA ALA A 314 -3.74 -11.54 -29.20
C ALA A 314 -4.91 -12.20 -28.45
N GLU A 315 -5.87 -11.40 -27.96
CA GLU A 315 -7.09 -11.91 -27.31
C GLU A 315 -7.94 -12.73 -28.28
N ARG A 316 -8.08 -12.29 -29.55
CA ARG A 316 -8.79 -13.07 -30.59
C ARG A 316 -8.07 -14.36 -30.91
N ALA A 317 -6.76 -14.32 -31.14
CA ALA A 317 -5.97 -15.51 -31.42
C ALA A 317 -6.00 -16.52 -30.26
N ALA A 318 -6.01 -16.05 -29.01
CA ALA A 318 -6.17 -16.90 -27.84
C ALA A 318 -7.56 -17.54 -27.77
N ALA A 319 -8.62 -16.79 -28.09
CA ALA A 319 -9.99 -17.33 -28.15
C ALA A 319 -10.13 -18.41 -29.24
N GLU A 320 -9.58 -18.16 -30.44
CA GLU A 320 -9.55 -19.12 -31.54
C GLU A 320 -8.78 -20.41 -31.16
N GLN A 321 -7.63 -20.28 -30.49
CA GLN A 321 -6.88 -21.44 -29.99
C GLN A 321 -7.64 -22.26 -28.95
N VAL A 322 -8.42 -21.62 -28.08
CA VAL A 322 -9.26 -22.31 -27.09
C VAL A 322 -10.38 -23.09 -27.79
N ASP A 323 -11.02 -22.48 -28.79
CA ASP A 323 -12.06 -23.13 -29.59
C ASP A 323 -11.49 -24.31 -30.40
N ASP A 324 -10.32 -24.14 -31.04
CA ASP A 324 -9.61 -25.19 -31.77
C ASP A 324 -9.23 -26.36 -30.84
N LEU A 325 -8.74 -26.06 -29.63
CA LEU A 325 -8.35 -27.08 -28.65
C LEU A 325 -9.58 -27.84 -28.12
N ALA A 326 -10.71 -27.15 -27.93
CA ALA A 326 -11.99 -27.77 -27.58
C ALA A 326 -12.56 -28.64 -28.73
N GLU A 327 -12.35 -28.24 -29.99
CA GLU A 327 -12.73 -29.04 -31.15
C GLU A 327 -11.85 -30.29 -31.30
N LEU A 328 -10.53 -30.16 -31.16
CA LEU A 328 -9.60 -31.30 -31.17
C LEU A 328 -9.89 -32.31 -30.05
N GLN A 329 -10.25 -31.84 -28.86
CA GLN A 329 -10.68 -32.70 -27.76
C GLN A 329 -11.96 -33.48 -28.11
N ARG A 330 -12.97 -32.83 -28.70
CA ARG A 330 -14.21 -33.51 -29.17
C ARG A 330 -13.92 -34.56 -30.23
N ILE A 331 -13.03 -34.28 -31.18
CA ILE A 331 -12.61 -35.24 -32.23
C ILE A 331 -11.84 -36.43 -31.60
N ALA A 332 -10.97 -36.17 -30.63
CA ALA A 332 -10.24 -37.22 -29.91
C ALA A 332 -11.18 -38.13 -29.09
N GLU A 333 -12.21 -37.58 -28.48
CA GLU A 333 -13.25 -38.37 -27.78
C GLU A 333 -14.10 -39.21 -28.76
N ALA A 334 -14.50 -38.64 -29.89
CA ALA A 334 -15.27 -39.34 -30.92
C ALA A 334 -14.48 -40.51 -31.55
N SER A 335 -13.17 -40.35 -31.74
CA SER A 335 -12.30 -41.42 -32.26
C SER A 335 -12.04 -42.54 -31.24
N LYS A 336 -11.98 -42.23 -29.93
CA LYS A 336 -11.96 -43.25 -28.86
C LYS A 336 -13.27 -44.05 -28.79
N GLY A 337 -14.41 -43.43 -29.06
CA GLY A 337 -15.71 -44.11 -29.14
C GLY A 337 -15.80 -45.10 -30.31
N ARG A 338 -15.24 -44.74 -31.48
CA ARG A 338 -15.25 -45.59 -32.69
C ARG A 338 -14.37 -46.84 -32.58
N LYS A 339 -13.26 -46.79 -31.83
CA LYS A 339 -12.37 -47.95 -31.61
C LYS A 339 -12.97 -49.04 -30.71
N LYS A 340 -14.03 -48.74 -29.94
CA LYS A 340 -14.73 -49.73 -29.11
C LYS A 340 -15.81 -50.54 -29.85
N GLY A 341 -16.14 -50.20 -31.10
CA GLY A 341 -17.20 -50.85 -31.88
C GLY A 341 -16.74 -51.66 -33.10
N GLY A 342 -15.43 -51.85 -33.29
CA GLY A 342 -14.86 -52.49 -34.49
C GLY A 342 -13.99 -53.73 -34.20
N GLY A 343 -14.34 -54.50 -33.17
CA GLY A 343 -13.65 -55.73 -32.80
C GLY A 343 -14.65 -56.82 -32.42
N ASP A 344 -15.55 -57.14 -33.34
CA ASP A 344 -16.29 -58.41 -33.41
C ASP A 344 -16.72 -58.57 -34.87
N ALA A 345 -15.85 -59.20 -35.66
CA ALA A 345 -16.14 -59.81 -36.94
C ALA A 345 -15.18 -60.97 -37.16
#